data_AF-A0A8H9CG68-F1
#
_entry.id   AF-A0A8H9CG68-F1
#
_cell.length_a   1.000
_cell.length_b   1.000
_cell.length_c   1.000
_cell.angle_alpha   90.00
_cell.angle_beta   90.00
_cell.angle_gamma   90.00
#
_symmetry.space_group_name_H-M   'P 1'
#
loop_
_entity.id
_entity.type
_entity.pdbx_description
1 polymer ?
#
loop_
_entity_poly.entity_id
_entity_poly.type
_entity_poly.pdbx_seq_one_letter_code
_entity_poly.pdbx_strand_id
1 'polypeptide(L)'
;TNLSQEGAQSLADKARILQQTYGNSDTKIKRMALVGCDTDGVNQSLTRHFAHAVYNDTPILKQTEITGRTGQVQVNADGTKTMTTGGTKTIYSWNSSRGGITQRTETIKRYSDSLENPLGKFDDQIKEIDALLKITPMSESTKKILTDTRNAFSGINYIYQTTPGSVEYIMGLMEKHELELKAYLEEHKDTQVKESLEAFRDSLNAQCADLQFTLKIRLNEEFSHILQAESENQVLELIAFHKRLLSKTNQHSQLTWLTRQSLEEIKKAASDTLSTMEDWVSVIDILSDETKIMALAEINKNINDLY
;
A
#
# COMPACT_ATOMS: atom_id res chain seq x y z
N THR A 1 4.78 -3.81 -35.78
CA THR A 1 5.25 -4.94 -34.96
C THR A 1 4.05 -5.76 -34.57
N ASN A 2 4.01 -7.04 -34.93
CA ASN A 2 2.85 -7.88 -34.69
C ASN A 2 2.79 -8.18 -33.18
N LEU A 3 1.88 -7.53 -32.44
CA LEU A 3 1.62 -7.78 -31.00
C LEU A 3 1.05 -9.18 -30.72
N SER A 4 1.24 -10.13 -31.65
CA SER A 4 0.74 -11.49 -31.50
C SER A 4 1.72 -12.32 -30.66
N GLN A 5 1.80 -13.63 -30.92
CA GLN A 5 2.23 -14.65 -29.96
C GLN A 5 3.63 -14.42 -29.34
N GLU A 6 4.60 -13.91 -30.11
CA GLU A 6 5.95 -13.61 -29.60
C GLU A 6 5.95 -12.45 -28.58
N GLY A 7 5.13 -11.41 -28.82
CA GLY A 7 4.98 -10.31 -27.89
C GLY A 7 4.28 -10.74 -26.59
N ALA A 8 3.26 -11.60 -26.72
CA ALA A 8 2.60 -12.22 -25.58
C ALA A 8 3.55 -13.10 -24.75
N GLN A 9 4.39 -13.90 -25.41
CA GLN A 9 5.39 -14.73 -24.74
C GLN A 9 6.42 -13.88 -24.00
N SER A 10 6.94 -12.83 -24.65
CA SER A 10 7.90 -11.92 -24.02
C SER A 10 7.30 -11.22 -22.78
N LEU A 11 6.02 -10.84 -22.83
CA LEU A 11 5.32 -10.31 -21.65
C LEU A 11 5.18 -11.37 -20.55
N ALA A 12 4.88 -12.62 -20.89
CA ALA A 12 4.79 -13.73 -19.94
C ALA A 12 6.14 -13.99 -19.26
N ASP A 13 7.24 -13.94 -20.01
CA ASP A 13 8.60 -14.06 -19.48
C ASP A 13 8.93 -12.94 -18.49
N LYS A 14 8.55 -11.70 -18.80
CA LYS A 14 8.72 -10.57 -17.88
C LYS A 14 7.88 -10.73 -16.62
N ALA A 15 6.61 -11.17 -16.73
CA ALA A 15 5.75 -11.44 -15.58
C ALA A 15 6.32 -12.54 -14.68
N ARG A 16 6.87 -13.60 -15.28
CA ARG A 16 7.57 -14.67 -14.57
C ARG A 16 8.78 -14.12 -13.80
N ILE A 17 9.63 -13.33 -14.45
CA ILE A 17 10.79 -12.69 -13.81
C ILE A 17 10.33 -11.83 -12.64
N LEU A 18 9.30 -10.98 -12.81
CA LEU A 18 8.77 -10.15 -11.72
C LEU A 18 8.30 -10.99 -10.52
N GLN A 19 7.56 -12.07 -10.75
CA GLN A 19 7.10 -12.96 -9.68
C GLN A 19 8.26 -13.73 -9.04
N GLN A 20 9.33 -14.04 -9.77
CA GLN A 20 10.52 -14.70 -9.22
C GLN A 20 11.38 -13.74 -8.40
N THR A 21 11.52 -12.50 -8.86
CA THR A 21 12.35 -11.48 -8.21
C THR A 21 11.71 -10.94 -6.93
N TYR A 22 10.40 -10.65 -6.97
CA TYR A 22 9.72 -9.95 -5.88
C TYR A 22 8.68 -10.80 -5.14
N GLY A 23 8.37 -11.99 -5.65
CA GLY A 23 7.35 -12.85 -5.07
C GLY A 23 7.88 -13.75 -3.96
N ASN A 24 7.02 -14.06 -3.00
CA ASN A 24 7.28 -15.02 -1.93
C ASN A 24 5.96 -15.70 -1.50
N SER A 25 5.93 -16.35 -0.33
CA SER A 25 4.71 -16.99 0.18
C SER A 25 3.55 -16.00 0.33
N ASP A 26 3.86 -14.75 0.65
CA ASP A 26 2.93 -13.70 1.06
C ASP A 26 2.69 -12.69 -0.08
N THR A 27 3.63 -12.60 -1.03
CA THR A 27 3.56 -11.67 -2.17
C THR A 27 3.40 -12.45 -3.48
N LYS A 28 2.18 -12.46 -4.01
CA LYS A 28 1.84 -13.09 -5.30
C LYS A 28 1.11 -12.08 -6.18
N ILE A 29 1.43 -12.09 -7.47
CA ILE A 29 0.71 -11.29 -8.45
C ILE A 29 -0.72 -11.83 -8.56
N LYS A 30 -1.67 -11.13 -7.95
CA LYS A 30 -3.09 -11.51 -7.97
C LYS A 30 -3.76 -11.16 -9.30
N ARG A 31 -3.33 -10.06 -9.94
CA ARG A 31 -3.91 -9.60 -11.20
C ARG A 31 -2.87 -8.90 -12.08
N MET A 32 -2.93 -9.15 -13.38
CA MET A 32 -2.22 -8.41 -14.42
C MET A 32 -3.23 -7.74 -15.34
N ALA A 33 -3.13 -6.41 -15.50
CA ALA A 33 -4.03 -5.65 -16.35
C ALA A 33 -3.26 -5.07 -17.54
N LEU A 34 -3.65 -5.47 -18.75
CA LEU A 34 -3.13 -4.85 -19.97
C LEU A 34 -3.93 -3.58 -20.24
N VAL A 35 -3.28 -2.44 -20.00
CA VAL A 35 -3.85 -1.10 -20.18
C VAL A 35 -3.42 -0.55 -21.53
N GLY A 36 -4.28 -0.72 -22.53
CA GLY A 36 -4.10 -0.22 -23.89
C GLY A 36 -5.40 -0.38 -24.68
N CYS A 37 -5.46 0.26 -25.85
CA CYS A 37 -6.62 0.15 -26.74
C CYS A 37 -6.69 -1.23 -27.39
N ASP A 38 -7.90 -1.80 -27.47
CA ASP A 38 -8.21 -3.03 -28.18
C ASP A 38 -7.36 -4.25 -27.82
N THR A 39 -6.85 -4.37 -26.59
CA THR A 39 -5.96 -5.47 -26.17
C THR A 39 -6.62 -6.86 -26.21
N ASP A 40 -7.94 -6.95 -26.34
CA ASP A 40 -8.71 -8.21 -26.43
C ASP A 40 -9.83 -8.17 -27.50
N GLY A 41 -9.68 -7.31 -28.51
CA GLY A 41 -10.66 -7.15 -29.60
C GLY A 41 -10.51 -8.17 -30.74
N VAL A 42 -11.49 -8.19 -31.66
CA VAL A 42 -11.52 -9.10 -32.84
C VAL A 42 -10.24 -9.03 -33.68
N ASN A 43 -9.60 -7.86 -33.71
CA ASN A 43 -8.37 -7.60 -34.49
C ASN A 43 -7.09 -7.65 -33.64
N GLN A 44 -7.17 -7.87 -32.32
CA GLN A 44 -6.04 -7.85 -31.39
C GLN A 44 -6.31 -8.78 -30.19
N SER A 45 -5.77 -10.00 -30.23
CA SER A 45 -5.95 -11.01 -29.18
C SER A 45 -4.75 -11.12 -28.24
N LEU A 46 -4.07 -10.01 -27.97
CA LEU A 46 -2.85 -9.98 -27.14
C LEU A 46 -3.14 -10.50 -25.73
N THR A 47 -4.23 -10.04 -25.10
CA THR A 47 -4.61 -10.47 -23.74
C THR A 47 -4.86 -11.97 -23.69
N ARG A 48 -5.60 -12.51 -24.66
CA ARG A 48 -5.82 -13.95 -24.80
C ARG A 48 -4.51 -14.70 -24.93
N HIS A 49 -3.64 -14.33 -25.87
CA HIS A 49 -2.37 -15.02 -26.09
C HIS A 49 -1.44 -14.92 -24.87
N PHE A 50 -1.43 -13.77 -24.20
CA PHE A 50 -0.69 -13.56 -22.96
C PHE A 50 -1.20 -14.46 -21.84
N ALA A 51 -2.52 -14.57 -21.68
CA ALA A 51 -3.13 -15.48 -20.71
C ALA A 51 -2.76 -16.95 -20.99
N HIS A 52 -2.79 -17.37 -22.25
CA HIS A 52 -2.35 -18.70 -22.65
C HIS A 52 -0.88 -18.96 -22.31
N ALA A 53 0.02 -18.03 -22.66
CA ALA A 53 1.45 -18.14 -22.36
C ALA A 53 1.70 -18.22 -20.84
N VAL A 54 1.07 -17.33 -20.06
CA VAL A 54 1.23 -17.32 -18.59
C VAL A 54 0.76 -18.63 -17.97
N TYR A 55 -0.44 -19.10 -18.31
CA TYR A 55 -1.03 -20.27 -17.65
C TYR A 55 -0.42 -21.60 -18.09
N ASN A 56 0.07 -21.70 -19.32
CA ASN A 56 0.71 -22.92 -19.81
C ASN A 56 2.17 -23.01 -19.38
N ASP A 57 2.92 -21.90 -19.42
CA ASP A 57 4.38 -21.94 -19.29
C ASP A 57 4.87 -21.49 -17.91
N THR A 58 4.01 -20.86 -17.10
CA THR A 58 4.38 -20.32 -15.78
C THR A 58 3.40 -20.79 -14.69
N PRO A 59 3.56 -22.01 -14.14
CA PRO A 59 2.65 -22.57 -13.14
C PRO A 59 2.43 -21.70 -11.89
N ILE A 60 3.47 -20.96 -11.47
CA ILE A 60 3.42 -20.04 -10.32
C ILE A 60 2.51 -18.83 -10.55
N LEU A 61 2.00 -18.61 -11.76
CA LEU A 61 1.07 -17.51 -12.08
C LEU A 61 -0.36 -17.99 -12.36
N LYS A 62 -0.68 -19.27 -12.12
CA LYS A 62 -2.04 -19.79 -12.34
C LYS A 62 -3.10 -19.14 -11.45
N GLN A 63 -2.72 -18.58 -10.31
CA GLN A 63 -3.62 -17.80 -9.44
C GLN A 63 -3.90 -16.37 -9.96
N THR A 64 -3.17 -15.90 -10.97
CA THR A 64 -3.24 -14.52 -11.43
C THR A 64 -4.42 -14.33 -12.38
N GLU A 65 -5.29 -13.35 -12.14
CA GLU A 65 -6.28 -12.92 -13.13
C GLU A 65 -5.62 -12.03 -14.20
N ILE A 66 -5.93 -12.26 -15.48
CA ILE A 66 -5.38 -11.46 -16.60
C ILE A 66 -6.52 -10.71 -17.26
N THR A 67 -6.40 -9.39 -17.37
CA THR A 67 -7.48 -8.53 -17.89
C THR A 67 -7.09 -7.74 -19.12
N GLY A 68 -8.01 -7.70 -20.08
CA GLY A 68 -7.91 -6.97 -21.35
C GLY A 68 -9.20 -6.21 -21.64
N ARG A 69 -9.15 -5.32 -22.64
CA ARG A 69 -10.28 -4.45 -23.00
C ARG A 69 -10.49 -4.42 -24.51
N THR A 70 -11.74 -4.28 -24.92
CA THR A 70 -12.14 -3.93 -26.29
C THR A 70 -12.50 -2.45 -26.36
N GLY A 71 -12.21 -1.80 -27.49
CA GLY A 71 -12.39 -0.36 -27.66
C GLY A 71 -11.19 0.46 -27.21
N GLN A 72 -11.32 1.78 -27.37
CA GLN A 72 -10.28 2.73 -27.00
C GLN A 72 -10.32 2.97 -25.49
N VAL A 73 -9.15 3.03 -24.87
CA VAL A 73 -8.98 3.27 -23.44
C VAL A 73 -8.23 4.57 -23.24
N GLN A 74 -8.77 5.45 -22.40
CA GLN A 74 -8.10 6.68 -21.98
C GLN A 74 -7.85 6.63 -20.48
N VAL A 75 -6.64 7.02 -20.07
CA VAL A 75 -6.35 7.37 -18.68
C VAL A 75 -6.58 8.86 -18.54
N ASN A 76 -7.53 9.24 -17.71
CA ASN A 76 -7.87 10.63 -17.44
C ASN A 76 -6.83 11.28 -16.50
N ALA A 77 -6.85 12.61 -16.41
CA ALA A 77 -5.96 13.37 -15.53
C ALA A 77 -6.10 12.98 -14.04
N ASP A 78 -7.27 12.48 -13.65
CA ASP A 78 -7.56 11.98 -12.30
C ASP A 78 -7.18 10.50 -12.10
N GLY A 79 -6.50 9.87 -13.06
CA GLY A 79 -6.09 8.47 -13.02
C GLY A 79 -7.20 7.47 -13.35
N THR A 80 -8.45 7.91 -13.53
CA THR A 80 -9.55 7.02 -13.91
C THR A 80 -9.38 6.55 -15.35
N LYS A 81 -9.81 5.31 -15.63
CA LYS A 81 -9.83 4.77 -16.99
C LYS A 81 -11.23 4.87 -17.57
N THR A 82 -11.35 5.55 -18.70
CA THR A 82 -12.58 5.57 -19.50
C THR A 82 -12.39 4.75 -20.76
N MET A 83 -13.51 4.25 -21.29
CA MET A 83 -13.54 3.42 -22.49
C MET A 83 -14.61 3.94 -23.43
N THR A 84 -14.40 3.80 -24.74
CA THR A 84 -15.41 4.13 -25.74
C THR A 84 -16.70 3.35 -25.50
N THR A 85 -17.84 3.98 -25.79
CA THR A 85 -19.18 3.37 -25.68
C THR A 85 -19.21 2.03 -26.44
N GLY A 86 -19.59 0.95 -25.73
CA GLY A 86 -19.66 -0.41 -26.30
C GLY A 86 -18.40 -1.26 -26.11
N GLY A 87 -17.32 -0.72 -25.52
CA GLY A 87 -16.19 -1.54 -25.09
C GLY A 87 -16.55 -2.49 -23.96
N THR A 88 -15.77 -3.56 -23.81
CA THR A 88 -15.94 -4.61 -22.80
C THR A 88 -14.62 -4.95 -22.13
N LYS A 89 -14.68 -5.31 -20.84
CA LYS A 89 -13.54 -5.88 -20.13
C LYS A 89 -13.63 -7.40 -20.17
N THR A 90 -12.55 -8.06 -20.55
CA THR A 90 -12.43 -9.51 -20.48
C THR A 90 -11.47 -9.88 -19.37
N ILE A 91 -11.83 -10.89 -18.60
CA ILE A 91 -11.03 -11.44 -17.50
C ILE A 91 -10.77 -12.91 -17.81
N TYR A 92 -9.50 -13.26 -17.95
CA TYR A 92 -9.00 -14.62 -18.05
C TYR A 92 -8.53 -15.10 -16.68
N SER A 93 -8.81 -16.36 -16.36
CA SER A 93 -8.40 -17.04 -15.14
C SER A 93 -8.15 -18.52 -15.39
N TRP A 94 -7.31 -19.16 -14.56
CA TRP A 94 -7.16 -20.61 -14.59
C TRP A 94 -8.22 -21.27 -13.70
N ASN A 95 -8.96 -22.24 -14.24
CA ASN A 95 -9.88 -23.06 -13.49
C ASN A 95 -9.21 -24.40 -13.15
N SER A 96 -8.77 -24.55 -11.90
CA SER A 96 -8.10 -25.77 -11.42
C SER A 96 -8.98 -27.01 -11.53
N SER A 97 -10.29 -26.89 -11.31
CA SER A 97 -11.23 -28.01 -11.38
C SER A 97 -11.48 -28.51 -12.80
N ARG A 98 -11.40 -27.61 -13.80
CA ARG A 98 -11.54 -27.94 -15.23
C ARG A 98 -10.20 -28.13 -15.93
N GLY A 99 -9.09 -27.88 -15.24
CA GLY A 99 -7.73 -28.00 -15.78
C GLY A 99 -7.45 -27.08 -16.97
N GLY A 100 -8.07 -25.90 -17.02
CA GLY A 100 -7.99 -25.05 -18.21
C GLY A 100 -8.35 -23.58 -17.97
N ILE A 101 -8.12 -22.77 -18.99
CA ILE A 101 -8.36 -21.32 -18.99
C ILE A 101 -9.85 -21.06 -19.14
N THR A 102 -10.38 -20.17 -18.31
CA THR A 102 -11.75 -19.65 -18.41
C THR A 102 -11.73 -18.15 -18.65
N GLN A 103 -12.74 -17.65 -19.35
CA GLN A 103 -12.92 -16.22 -19.57
C GLN A 103 -14.31 -15.77 -19.13
N ARG A 104 -14.41 -14.54 -18.59
CA ARG A 104 -15.68 -13.83 -18.39
C ARG A 104 -15.58 -12.44 -19.00
N THR A 105 -16.68 -12.00 -19.62
CA THR A 105 -16.79 -10.66 -20.20
C THR A 105 -17.74 -9.83 -19.36
N GLU A 106 -17.30 -8.65 -18.97
CA GLU A 106 -18.07 -7.69 -18.18
C GLU A 106 -18.39 -6.48 -19.07
N THR A 107 -19.68 -6.24 -19.29
CA THR A 107 -20.20 -5.09 -20.04
C THR A 107 -20.29 -3.90 -19.08
N ILE A 108 -19.26 -3.06 -19.06
CA ILE A 108 -19.14 -2.01 -18.05
C ILE A 108 -19.75 -0.71 -18.59
N LYS A 109 -20.87 -0.25 -17.99
CA LYS A 109 -21.48 1.07 -18.30
C LYS A 109 -20.71 2.26 -17.71
N ARG A 110 -19.80 2.03 -16.77
CA ARG A 110 -18.78 2.95 -16.23
C ARG A 110 -18.20 2.25 -15.01
N TYR A 111 -16.92 1.86 -15.05
CA TYR A 111 -16.10 1.70 -13.86
C TYR A 111 -14.65 1.97 -14.28
N SER A 112 -14.24 3.18 -13.94
CA SER A 112 -12.91 3.51 -13.46
C SER A 112 -12.10 2.25 -13.11
N ASP A 113 -11.13 1.87 -13.95
CA ASP A 113 -9.95 1.18 -13.43
C ASP A 113 -8.96 2.23 -12.89
N SER A 114 -9.45 3.26 -12.18
CA SER A 114 -8.56 4.03 -11.34
C SER A 114 -7.82 3.04 -10.44
N LEU A 115 -6.55 3.31 -10.18
CA LEU A 115 -5.98 2.84 -8.92
C LEU A 115 -6.98 3.32 -7.87
N GLU A 116 -7.80 2.41 -7.34
CA GLU A 116 -8.86 2.80 -6.42
C GLU A 116 -8.18 3.58 -5.31
N ASN A 117 -8.52 4.86 -5.22
CA ASN A 117 -8.10 5.69 -4.12
C ASN A 117 -8.61 4.96 -2.85
N PRO A 118 -7.73 4.44 -1.97
CA PRO A 118 -8.18 3.69 -0.81
C PRO A 118 -9.08 4.54 0.11
N LEU A 119 -9.12 5.86 -0.10
CA LEU A 119 -9.73 6.86 0.79
C LEU A 119 -10.84 7.70 0.13
N GLY A 120 -11.04 7.57 -1.19
CA GLY A 120 -12.14 8.19 -1.92
C GLY A 120 -13.44 7.38 -1.86
N LYS A 121 -13.53 6.45 -0.90
CA LYS A 121 -14.51 5.35 -0.90
C LYS A 121 -15.70 5.58 0.02
N PHE A 122 -15.90 6.77 0.58
CA PHE A 122 -17.04 7.02 1.48
C PHE A 122 -18.26 7.63 0.80
N ASP A 123 -18.17 8.03 -0.46
CA ASP A 123 -19.28 8.72 -1.15
C ASP A 123 -20.55 7.86 -1.22
N ASP A 124 -20.41 6.56 -1.39
CA ASP A 124 -21.55 5.64 -1.46
C ASP A 124 -22.15 5.38 -0.08
N GLN A 125 -21.32 5.28 0.97
CA GLN A 125 -21.77 5.17 2.35
C GLN A 125 -22.42 6.46 2.83
N ILE A 126 -21.90 7.63 2.44
CA ILE A 126 -22.53 8.93 2.73
C ILE A 126 -23.93 8.98 2.08
N LYS A 127 -24.07 8.54 0.82
CA LYS A 127 -25.39 8.43 0.17
C LYS A 127 -26.30 7.44 0.88
N GLU A 128 -25.77 6.30 1.32
CA GLU A 128 -26.54 5.31 2.08
C GLU A 128 -27.03 5.90 3.41
N ILE A 129 -26.16 6.56 4.17
CA ILE A 129 -26.53 7.25 5.41
C ILE A 129 -27.58 8.34 5.14
N ASP A 130 -27.43 9.12 4.07
CA ASP A 130 -28.42 10.13 3.65
C ASP A 130 -29.79 9.52 3.30
N ALA A 131 -29.82 8.26 2.83
CA ALA A 131 -31.05 7.53 2.61
C ALA A 131 -31.64 7.00 3.93
N LEU A 132 -30.80 6.43 4.81
CA LEU A 132 -31.22 5.92 6.12
C LEU A 132 -31.81 7.02 7.00
N LEU A 133 -31.22 8.22 7.00
CA LEU A 133 -31.71 9.38 7.76
C LEU A 133 -33.12 9.85 7.35
N LYS A 134 -33.63 9.41 6.19
CA LYS A 134 -35.00 9.72 5.73
C LYS A 134 -36.04 8.71 6.21
N ILE A 135 -35.61 7.56 6.75
CA ILE A 135 -36.52 6.53 7.26
C ILE A 135 -37.19 7.04 8.53
N THR A 136 -38.53 6.97 8.57
CA THR A 136 -39.34 7.30 9.74
C THR A 136 -40.29 6.15 10.08
N PRO A 137 -40.55 5.87 11.37
CA PRO A 137 -39.95 6.50 12.56
C PRO A 137 -38.50 6.04 12.82
N MET A 138 -37.70 6.88 13.47
CA MET A 138 -36.31 6.58 13.87
C MET A 138 -36.03 7.14 15.27
N SER A 139 -35.30 6.40 16.10
CA SER A 139 -34.91 6.89 17.43
C SER A 139 -33.88 8.02 17.33
N GLU A 140 -33.93 8.96 18.27
CA GLU A 140 -33.00 10.09 18.28
C GLU A 140 -31.54 9.64 18.42
N SER A 141 -31.29 8.57 19.18
CA SER A 141 -29.95 7.98 19.31
C SER A 141 -29.44 7.41 17.98
N THR A 142 -30.30 6.73 17.21
CA THR A 142 -29.97 6.20 15.88
C THR A 142 -29.68 7.32 14.88
N LYS A 143 -30.52 8.37 14.91
CA LYS A 143 -30.35 9.54 14.04
C LYS A 143 -29.04 10.26 14.34
N LYS A 144 -28.68 10.38 15.62
CA LYS A 144 -27.42 10.97 16.06
C LYS A 144 -26.21 10.19 15.55
N ILE A 145 -26.15 8.86 15.78
CA ILE A 145 -24.99 8.06 15.35
C ILE A 145 -24.82 8.06 13.82
N LEU A 146 -25.92 8.03 13.05
CA LEU A 146 -25.87 8.15 11.60
C LEU A 146 -25.32 9.51 11.16
N THR A 147 -25.78 10.60 11.79
CA THR A 147 -25.30 11.96 11.49
C THR A 147 -23.81 12.11 11.82
N ASP A 148 -23.39 11.60 12.98
CA ASP A 148 -21.99 11.63 13.41
C ASP A 148 -21.11 10.83 12.43
N THR A 149 -21.55 9.63 12.01
CA THR A 149 -20.86 8.78 11.03
C THR A 149 -20.75 9.46 9.66
N ARG A 150 -21.82 10.11 9.19
CA ARG A 150 -21.82 10.87 7.93
C ARG A 150 -20.79 11.99 7.94
N ASN A 151 -20.73 12.74 9.04
CA ASN A 151 -19.81 13.85 9.21
C ASN A 151 -18.37 13.36 9.31
N ALA A 152 -18.14 12.24 10.00
CA ALA A 152 -16.83 11.58 10.06
C ALA A 152 -16.34 11.20 8.66
N PHE A 153 -17.17 10.51 7.89
CA PHE A 153 -16.84 10.08 6.52
C PHE A 153 -16.55 11.27 5.61
N SER A 154 -17.37 12.32 5.70
CA SER A 154 -17.16 13.55 4.93
C SER A 154 -15.86 14.26 5.32
N GLY A 155 -15.57 14.36 6.62
CA GLY A 155 -14.36 15.00 7.14
C GLY A 155 -13.10 14.24 6.75
N ILE A 156 -13.10 12.91 6.88
CA ILE A 156 -12.01 12.04 6.46
C ILE A 156 -11.74 12.19 4.96
N ASN A 157 -12.79 12.14 4.14
CA ASN A 157 -12.66 12.29 2.68
C ASN A 157 -12.09 13.67 2.31
N TYR A 158 -12.54 14.74 2.98
CA TYR A 158 -12.01 16.09 2.77
C TYR A 158 -10.53 16.20 3.15
N ILE A 159 -10.15 15.78 4.37
CA ILE A 159 -8.75 15.86 4.84
C ILE A 159 -7.83 15.09 3.92
N TYR A 160 -8.27 13.92 3.45
CA TYR A 160 -7.47 13.13 2.51
C TYR A 160 -7.23 13.86 1.18
N GLN A 161 -8.26 14.53 0.65
CA GLN A 161 -8.14 15.27 -0.61
C GLN A 161 -7.27 16.53 -0.48
N THR A 162 -7.35 17.24 0.65
CA THR A 162 -6.61 18.49 0.84
C THR A 162 -5.21 18.28 1.40
N THR A 163 -5.01 17.21 2.18
CA THR A 163 -3.78 16.97 2.96
C THR A 163 -3.43 15.47 2.99
N PRO A 164 -3.14 14.85 1.83
CA PRO A 164 -2.92 13.40 1.71
C PRO A 164 -1.71 12.87 2.48
N GLY A 165 -0.81 13.76 2.93
CA GLY A 165 0.32 13.42 3.79
C GLY A 165 -0.05 13.16 5.26
N SER A 166 -1.26 13.52 5.70
CA SER A 166 -1.72 13.40 7.09
C SER A 166 -2.34 12.03 7.41
N VAL A 167 -1.70 10.96 6.92
CA VAL A 167 -2.27 9.60 6.96
C VAL A 167 -2.52 9.13 8.39
N GLU A 168 -1.61 9.41 9.32
CA GLU A 168 -1.73 9.04 10.73
C GLU A 168 -2.90 9.76 11.41
N TYR A 169 -3.11 11.03 11.08
CA TYR A 169 -4.23 11.79 11.61
C TYR A 169 -5.57 11.22 11.10
N ILE A 170 -5.63 10.86 9.82
CA ILE A 170 -6.80 10.23 9.21
C ILE A 170 -7.11 8.88 9.87
N MET A 171 -6.09 8.05 10.08
CA MET A 171 -6.26 6.76 10.78
C MET A 171 -6.77 6.93 12.20
N GLY A 172 -6.25 7.90 12.96
CA GLY A 172 -6.75 8.18 14.30
C GLY A 172 -8.22 8.61 14.33
N LEU A 173 -8.69 9.34 13.31
CA LEU A 173 -10.12 9.64 13.15
C LEU A 173 -10.94 8.39 12.83
N MET A 174 -10.45 7.52 11.94
CA MET A 174 -11.12 6.26 11.59
C MET A 174 -11.26 5.34 12.79
N GLU A 175 -10.18 5.11 13.53
CA GLU A 175 -10.15 4.25 14.73
C GLU A 175 -11.08 4.78 15.82
N LYS A 176 -11.10 6.11 16.03
CA LYS A 176 -12.01 6.73 16.99
C LYS A 176 -13.47 6.47 16.63
N HIS A 177 -13.86 6.70 15.37
CA HIS A 177 -15.25 6.52 14.94
C HIS A 177 -15.66 5.04 14.86
N GLU A 178 -14.73 4.15 14.58
CA GLU A 178 -14.96 2.70 14.66
C GLU A 178 -15.36 2.27 16.07
N LEU A 179 -14.65 2.77 17.08
CA LEU A 179 -14.95 2.50 18.49
C LEU A 179 -16.30 3.08 18.91
N GLU A 180 -16.65 4.28 18.44
CA GLU A 180 -17.95 4.90 18.69
C GLU A 180 -19.11 4.05 18.10
N LEU A 181 -18.95 3.58 16.86
CA LEU A 181 -19.91 2.68 16.22
C LEU A 181 -20.04 1.34 16.95
N LYS A 182 -18.91 0.78 17.37
CA LYS A 182 -18.88 -0.48 18.13
C LYS A 182 -19.61 -0.34 19.46
N ALA A 183 -19.32 0.70 20.24
CA ALA A 183 -19.99 0.95 21.51
C ALA A 183 -21.50 1.13 21.33
N TYR A 184 -21.93 1.86 20.29
CA TYR A 184 -23.34 2.02 19.96
C TYR A 184 -24.01 0.67 19.64
N LEU A 185 -23.39 -0.16 18.79
CA LEU A 185 -23.90 -1.47 18.40
C LEU A 185 -23.99 -2.46 19.57
N GLU A 186 -23.10 -2.35 20.57
CA GLU A 186 -23.13 -3.15 21.78
C GLU A 186 -24.32 -2.80 22.69
N GLU A 187 -24.65 -1.51 22.80
CA GLU A 187 -25.77 -1.01 23.60
C GLU A 187 -27.12 -1.17 22.89
N HIS A 188 -27.15 -1.01 21.55
CA HIS A 188 -28.38 -0.93 20.74
C HIS A 188 -28.52 -2.12 19.77
N LYS A 189 -28.53 -3.34 20.30
CA LYS A 189 -28.45 -4.59 19.52
C LYS A 189 -29.58 -4.82 18.51
N ASP A 190 -30.73 -4.18 18.70
CA ASP A 190 -31.96 -4.34 17.91
C ASP A 190 -32.29 -3.10 17.06
N THR A 191 -31.32 -2.22 16.81
CA THR A 191 -31.53 -1.04 15.97
C THR A 191 -31.86 -1.44 14.52
N GLN A 192 -32.82 -0.73 13.91
CA GLN A 192 -33.30 -1.02 12.55
C GLN A 192 -32.24 -0.84 11.45
N VAL A 193 -31.15 -0.12 11.75
CA VAL A 193 -30.04 0.15 10.82
C VAL A 193 -28.76 -0.63 11.16
N LYS A 194 -28.88 -1.69 11.97
CA LYS A 194 -27.75 -2.44 12.51
C LYS A 194 -26.80 -2.92 11.42
N GLU A 195 -27.34 -3.57 10.38
CA GLU A 195 -26.53 -4.13 9.29
C GLU A 195 -25.72 -3.04 8.56
N SER A 196 -26.33 -1.89 8.29
CA SER A 196 -25.62 -0.75 7.70
C SER A 196 -24.55 -0.18 8.62
N LEU A 197 -24.83 -0.03 9.93
CA LEU A 197 -23.83 0.45 10.90
C LEU A 197 -22.66 -0.53 11.06
N GLU A 198 -22.92 -1.84 11.05
CA GLU A 198 -21.89 -2.88 11.04
C GLU A 198 -21.05 -2.79 9.76
N ALA A 199 -21.68 -2.63 8.60
CA ALA A 199 -20.98 -2.43 7.33
C ALA A 199 -20.12 -1.16 7.30
N PHE A 200 -20.60 -0.04 7.89
CA PHE A 200 -19.83 1.20 8.01
C PHE A 200 -18.61 1.03 8.92
N ARG A 201 -18.77 0.35 10.06
CA ARG A 201 -17.67 0.00 10.97
C ARG A 201 -16.64 -0.87 10.27
N ASP A 202 -17.09 -1.91 9.57
CA ASP A 202 -16.20 -2.84 8.89
C ASP A 202 -15.46 -2.14 7.72
N SER A 203 -16.12 -1.21 7.03
CA SER A 203 -15.51 -0.34 6.02
C SER A 203 -14.43 0.57 6.62
N LEU A 204 -14.64 1.15 7.81
CA LEU A 204 -13.61 1.94 8.51
C LEU A 204 -12.40 1.07 8.86
N ASN A 205 -12.64 -0.11 9.43
CA ASN A 205 -11.57 -1.05 9.78
C ASN A 205 -10.75 -1.49 8.57
N ALA A 206 -11.40 -1.84 7.46
CA ALA A 206 -10.72 -2.25 6.24
C ALA A 206 -9.84 -1.11 5.67
N GLN A 207 -10.38 0.12 5.59
CA GLN A 207 -9.60 1.27 5.10
C GLN A 207 -8.46 1.64 6.05
N CYS A 208 -8.65 1.52 7.36
CA CYS A 208 -7.59 1.74 8.33
C CYS A 208 -6.46 0.72 8.15
N ALA A 209 -6.78 -0.56 7.94
CA ALA A 209 -5.79 -1.60 7.67
C ALA A 209 -4.99 -1.36 6.38
N ASP A 210 -5.65 -0.92 5.30
CA ASP A 210 -4.98 -0.55 4.04
C ASP A 210 -4.02 0.64 4.25
N LEU A 211 -4.41 1.62 5.06
CA LEU A 211 -3.56 2.75 5.40
C LEU A 211 -2.37 2.36 6.26
N GLN A 212 -2.58 1.50 7.26
CA GLN A 212 -1.51 0.94 8.07
C GLN A 212 -0.47 0.22 7.20
N PHE A 213 -0.93 -0.55 6.22
CA PHE A 213 -0.06 -1.22 5.28
C PHE A 213 0.76 -0.23 4.43
N THR A 214 0.10 0.82 3.92
CA THR A 214 0.75 1.87 3.12
C THR A 214 1.80 2.64 3.93
N LEU A 215 1.47 3.02 5.16
CA LEU A 215 2.42 3.66 6.08
C LEU A 215 3.62 2.77 6.37
N LYS A 216 3.40 1.48 6.60
CA LYS A 216 4.47 0.52 6.85
C LYS A 216 5.44 0.42 5.67
N ILE A 217 4.93 0.38 4.44
CA ILE A 217 5.79 0.38 3.23
C ILE A 217 6.63 1.66 3.19
N ARG A 218 6.00 2.83 3.34
CA ARG A 218 6.72 4.12 3.30
C ARG A 218 7.80 4.20 4.37
N LEU A 219 7.50 3.77 5.59
CA LEU A 219 8.48 3.76 6.68
C LEU A 219 9.62 2.76 6.42
N ASN A 220 9.34 1.60 5.82
CA ASN A 220 10.36 0.65 5.42
C ASN A 220 11.26 1.20 4.30
N GLU A 221 10.69 1.88 3.32
CA GLU A 221 11.43 2.53 2.23
C GLU A 221 12.34 3.63 2.78
N GLU A 222 11.80 4.49 3.65
CA GLU A 222 12.59 5.53 4.33
C GLU A 222 13.70 4.93 5.18
N PHE A 223 13.40 3.90 5.98
CA PHE A 223 14.41 3.19 6.77
C PHE A 223 15.51 2.60 5.88
N SER A 224 15.14 1.99 4.75
CA SER A 224 16.10 1.43 3.79
C SER A 224 16.97 2.52 3.14
N HIS A 225 16.41 3.69 2.88
CA HIS A 225 17.14 4.83 2.34
C HIS A 225 18.16 5.37 3.35
N ILE A 226 17.77 5.49 4.63
CA ILE A 226 18.69 5.88 5.71
C ILE A 226 19.87 4.90 5.80
N LEU A 227 19.60 3.59 5.66
CA LEU A 227 20.64 2.56 5.65
C LEU A 227 21.62 2.64 4.44
N GLN A 228 21.30 3.44 3.42
CA GLN A 228 22.16 3.65 2.25
C GLN A 228 22.95 4.97 2.31
N ALA A 229 22.68 5.84 3.28
CA ALA A 229 23.40 7.10 3.46
C ALA A 229 24.84 6.89 3.98
N GLU A 230 25.71 7.88 3.80
CA GLU A 230 27.07 7.88 4.39
C GLU A 230 27.00 7.81 5.92
N SER A 231 28.00 7.16 6.55
CA SER A 231 27.97 6.78 7.98
C SER A 231 27.66 7.94 8.94
N GLU A 232 28.25 9.11 8.70
CA GLU A 232 28.07 10.33 9.52
C GLU A 232 26.61 10.80 9.53
N ASN A 233 25.95 10.82 8.37
CA ASN A 233 24.55 11.26 8.25
C ASN A 233 23.57 10.14 8.63
N GLN A 234 23.95 8.89 8.41
CA GLN A 234 23.14 7.72 8.69
C GLN A 234 22.78 7.58 10.17
N VAL A 235 23.72 7.77 11.09
CA VAL A 235 23.45 7.62 12.54
C VAL A 235 22.43 8.67 13.02
N LEU A 236 22.61 9.93 12.64
CA LEU A 236 21.69 11.01 13.01
C LEU A 236 20.30 10.82 12.41
N GLU A 237 20.22 10.39 11.15
CA GLU A 237 18.96 10.07 10.49
C GLU A 237 18.25 8.87 11.14
N LEU A 238 18.99 7.82 11.52
CA LEU A 238 18.44 6.66 12.26
C LEU A 238 17.88 7.09 13.62
N ILE A 239 18.58 7.95 14.35
CA ILE A 239 18.12 8.48 15.65
C ILE A 239 16.84 9.32 15.46
N ALA A 240 16.81 10.20 14.46
CA ALA A 240 15.64 11.02 14.16
C ALA A 240 14.44 10.15 13.76
N PHE A 241 14.66 9.15 12.91
CA PHE A 241 13.67 8.17 12.50
C PHE A 241 13.12 7.37 13.69
N HIS A 242 14.00 6.88 14.57
CA HIS A 242 13.62 6.13 15.77
C HIS A 242 12.80 6.99 16.76
N LYS A 243 13.18 8.26 16.98
CA LYS A 243 12.39 9.20 17.78
C LYS A 243 10.99 9.41 17.22
N ARG A 244 10.88 9.52 15.89
CA ARG A 244 9.57 9.66 15.20
C ARG A 244 8.73 8.40 15.32
N LEU A 245 9.34 7.21 15.22
CA LEU A 245 8.66 5.94 15.47
C LEU A 245 8.14 5.85 16.91
N LEU A 246 8.96 6.18 17.91
CA LEU A 246 8.59 6.14 19.32
C LEU A 246 7.32 6.96 19.60
N SER A 247 7.22 8.16 19.00
CA SER A 247 6.02 9.01 19.12
C SER A 247 4.73 8.39 18.55
N LYS A 248 4.86 7.41 17.65
CA LYS A 248 3.76 6.73 16.94
C LYS A 248 3.46 5.33 17.48
N THR A 249 4.38 4.67 18.18
CA THR A 249 4.24 3.27 18.66
C THR A 249 3.07 3.06 19.62
N ASN A 250 2.69 4.08 20.40
CA ASN A 250 1.54 4.00 21.32
C ASN A 250 0.18 3.92 20.59
N GLN A 251 0.15 4.22 19.29
CA GLN A 251 -1.06 4.19 18.46
C GLN A 251 -1.11 2.93 17.57
N HIS A 252 0.03 2.33 17.20
CA HIS A 252 0.06 1.19 16.28
C HIS A 252 1.04 0.09 16.73
N SER A 253 0.49 -0.99 17.30
CA SER A 253 1.24 -2.15 17.81
C SER A 253 2.15 -2.83 16.77
N GLN A 254 1.83 -2.68 15.48
CA GLN A 254 2.59 -3.26 14.38
C GLN A 254 3.92 -2.54 14.07
N LEU A 255 4.15 -1.32 14.61
CA LEU A 255 5.42 -0.59 14.45
C LEU A 255 6.55 -1.13 15.34
N THR A 256 6.24 -2.03 16.27
CA THR A 256 7.19 -2.60 17.23
C THR A 256 8.43 -3.22 16.58
N TRP A 257 8.28 -3.86 15.41
CA TRP A 257 9.40 -4.46 14.69
C TRP A 257 10.38 -3.41 14.13
N LEU A 258 9.85 -2.36 13.49
CA LEU A 258 10.65 -1.24 12.98
C LEU A 258 11.35 -0.48 14.10
N THR A 259 10.68 -0.29 15.23
CA THR A 259 11.27 0.32 16.43
C THR A 259 12.44 -0.52 16.95
N ARG A 260 12.29 -1.84 17.00
CA ARG A 260 13.36 -2.74 17.44
C ARG A 260 14.54 -2.73 16.46
N GLN A 261 14.26 -2.84 15.16
CA GLN A 261 15.31 -2.89 14.15
C GLN A 261 16.10 -1.59 14.08
N SER A 262 15.43 -0.43 14.10
CA SER A 262 16.11 0.86 14.14
C SER A 262 17.00 1.00 15.38
N LEU A 263 16.58 0.49 16.54
CA LEU A 263 17.40 0.49 17.74
C LEU A 263 18.63 -0.42 17.62
N GLU A 264 18.50 -1.60 17.01
CA GLU A 264 19.64 -2.51 16.80
C GLU A 264 20.66 -1.93 15.81
N GLU A 265 20.21 -1.27 14.74
CA GLU A 265 21.14 -0.60 13.81
C GLU A 265 21.85 0.59 14.46
N ILE A 266 21.16 1.36 15.32
CA ILE A 266 21.80 2.42 16.13
C ILE A 266 22.90 1.83 17.03
N LYS A 267 22.63 0.71 17.71
CA LYS A 267 23.62 0.04 18.57
C LYS A 267 24.82 -0.46 17.77
N LYS A 268 24.57 -1.06 16.61
CA LYS A 268 25.61 -1.60 15.74
C LYS A 268 26.52 -0.47 15.25
N ALA A 269 25.93 0.61 14.72
CA ALA A 269 26.70 1.76 14.26
C ALA A 269 27.58 2.35 15.37
N ALA A 270 27.02 2.54 16.58
CA ALA A 270 27.80 3.01 17.73
C ALA A 270 28.95 2.07 18.13
N SER A 271 28.74 0.75 18.04
CA SER A 271 29.77 -0.25 18.31
C SER A 271 30.88 -0.24 17.25
N ASP A 272 30.53 -0.10 15.98
CA ASP A 272 31.48 -0.04 14.87
C ASP A 272 32.35 1.23 14.96
N THR A 273 31.75 2.37 15.32
CA THR A 273 32.46 3.63 15.58
C THR A 273 33.44 3.48 16.75
N LEU A 274 33.03 2.87 17.87
CA LEU A 274 33.89 2.64 19.02
C LEU A 274 35.08 1.74 18.67
N SER A 275 34.84 0.62 17.97
CA SER A 275 35.90 -0.31 17.54
C SER A 275 36.92 0.39 16.64
N THR A 276 36.44 1.22 15.70
CA THR A 276 37.31 1.98 14.80
C THR A 276 38.19 2.97 15.58
N MET A 277 37.64 3.63 16.60
CA MET A 277 38.41 4.52 17.48
C MET A 277 39.47 3.75 18.29
N GLU A 278 39.12 2.59 18.85
CA GLU A 278 40.05 1.74 19.59
C GLU A 278 41.22 1.27 18.72
N ASP A 279 40.93 0.85 17.48
CA ASP A 279 41.96 0.45 16.51
C ASP A 279 42.93 1.60 16.22
N TRP A 280 42.43 2.79 15.91
CA TRP A 280 43.27 3.97 15.65
C TRP A 280 44.10 4.39 16.85
N VAL A 281 43.52 4.36 18.06
CA VAL A 281 44.23 4.67 19.30
C VAL A 281 45.37 3.67 19.54
N SER A 282 45.16 2.38 19.22
CA SER A 282 46.17 1.33 19.43
C SER A 282 47.42 1.46 18.55
N VAL A 283 47.32 2.10 17.38
CA VAL A 283 48.44 2.25 16.44
C VAL A 283 49.05 3.66 16.42
N ILE A 284 48.46 4.63 17.12
CA ILE A 284 48.80 6.05 16.99
C ILE A 284 50.25 6.36 17.35
N ASP A 285 50.80 5.69 18.37
CA ASP A 285 52.17 5.96 18.86
C ASP A 285 53.25 5.55 17.85
N ILE A 286 52.91 4.66 16.93
CA ILE A 286 53.81 4.01 15.97
C ILE A 286 53.83 4.73 14.60
N LEU A 287 52.93 5.69 14.39
CA LEU A 287 52.78 6.43 13.13
C LEU A 287 53.74 7.63 13.01
N SER A 288 54.03 8.05 11.77
CA SER A 288 54.73 9.31 11.48
C SER A 288 53.87 10.53 11.84
N ASP A 289 54.49 11.69 12.08
CA ASP A 289 53.79 12.90 12.54
C ASP A 289 52.66 13.36 11.62
N GLU A 290 52.84 13.26 10.30
CA GLU A 290 51.80 13.60 9.32
C GLU A 290 50.62 12.61 9.35
N THR A 291 50.91 11.31 9.53
CA THR A 291 49.89 10.26 9.64
C THR A 291 49.16 10.31 10.98
N LYS A 292 49.85 10.72 12.06
CA LYS A 292 49.25 10.98 13.38
C LYS A 292 48.21 12.10 13.31
N ILE A 293 48.49 13.18 12.59
CA ILE A 293 47.54 14.29 12.41
C ILE A 293 46.27 13.80 11.69
N MET A 294 46.42 12.98 10.64
CA MET A 294 45.28 12.39 9.93
C MET A 294 44.47 11.43 10.82
N ALA A 295 45.15 10.56 11.58
CA ALA A 295 44.49 9.62 12.50
C ALA A 295 43.72 10.36 13.61
N LEU A 296 44.29 11.43 14.17
CA LEU A 296 43.62 12.27 15.17
C LEU A 296 42.40 13.00 14.59
N ALA A 297 42.47 13.45 13.33
CA ALA A 297 41.32 14.04 12.64
C ALA A 297 40.19 13.03 12.43
N GLU A 298 40.52 11.78 12.07
CA GLU A 298 39.55 10.70 11.87
C GLU A 298 38.90 10.25 13.20
N ILE A 299 39.68 10.15 14.29
CA ILE A 299 39.13 9.91 15.64
C ILE A 299 38.17 11.03 16.04
N ASN A 300 38.55 12.29 15.82
CA ASN A 300 37.70 13.43 16.17
C ASN A 300 36.40 13.49 15.35
N LYS A 301 36.44 13.04 14.09
CA LYS A 301 35.27 12.86 13.24
C LYS A 301 34.31 11.81 13.82
N ASN A 302 34.84 10.61 14.09
CA ASN A 302 34.07 9.50 14.68
C ASN A 302 33.49 9.82 16.07
N ILE A 303 34.13 10.70 16.86
CA ILE A 303 33.57 11.20 18.12
C ILE A 303 32.31 12.04 17.89
N ASN A 304 32.27 12.86 16.84
CA ASN A 304 31.09 13.67 16.52
C ASN A 304 29.92 12.80 16.06
N ASP A 305 30.18 11.63 15.47
CA ASP A 305 29.14 10.67 15.06
C ASP A 305 28.40 10.04 16.26
N LEU A 306 28.98 10.10 17.46
CA LEU A 306 28.42 9.55 18.70
C LEU A 306 27.53 10.53 19.48
N TYR A 307 27.53 11.83 19.15
CA TYR A 307 26.84 12.90 19.89
C TYR A 307 25.69 13.54 19.11
#